data_AF-E1JXM0-F1
#
_entry.id   AF-E1JXM0-F1
#
_cell.length_a   1.000
_cell.length_b   1.000
_cell.length_c   1.000
_cell.angle_alpha   90.00
_cell.angle_beta   90.00
_cell.angle_gamma   90.00
#
_symmetry.space_group_name_H-M   'P 1'
#
loop_
_entity.id
_entity.type
_entity.pdbx_description
1 polymer ?
#
loop_
_entity_poly.entity_id
_entity_poly.type
_entity_poly.pdbx_seq_one_letter_code
_entity_poly.pdbx_strand_id
1 'polypeptide(L)'
;MVYCSGCGHQFLPDDPAVLKSVIADHQAQIAQLEQRLRLLNLIIYGPKSEKKPRTGQEQQLSLFDEAEQAAEEHKPQTFEEVCAPIRTRGKRGRRPIPADLPRVEIVHDLPESEKVCPCGAVLVRIGEEVSEKLDIVPAK
;
A
#
# COMPACT_ATOMS: atom_id res chain seq x y z
N MET A 1 -13.62 -7.62 45.87
CA MET A 1 -12.31 -6.95 45.98
C MET A 1 -11.72 -6.88 44.57
N VAL A 2 -11.98 -5.81 43.84
CA VAL A 2 -11.06 -4.71 43.47
C VAL A 2 -9.78 -5.20 42.77
N TYR A 3 -9.72 -5.04 41.44
CA TYR A 3 -8.51 -5.26 40.66
C TYR A 3 -7.66 -3.98 40.64
N CYS A 4 -6.39 -4.07 41.02
CA CYS A 4 -5.45 -2.95 41.04
C CYS A 4 -4.88 -2.71 39.62
N SER A 5 -5.36 -1.65 38.97
CA SER A 5 -4.91 -1.15 37.67
C SER A 5 -3.54 -0.47 37.70
N GLY A 6 -2.57 -1.01 38.46
CA GLY A 6 -1.31 -0.32 38.73
C GLY A 6 -0.08 -1.17 39.06
N CYS A 7 -0.19 -2.48 39.23
CA CYS A 7 0.98 -3.32 39.53
C CYS A 7 1.43 -4.13 38.32
N GLY A 8 2.04 -3.45 37.35
CA GLY A 8 2.92 -4.06 36.34
C GLY A 8 4.30 -4.39 36.92
N HIS A 9 4.36 -4.98 38.12
CA HIS A 9 5.64 -5.43 38.65
C HIS A 9 5.96 -6.74 37.94
N GLN A 10 6.69 -6.64 36.82
CA GLN A 10 7.55 -7.74 36.42
C GLN A 10 8.38 -8.08 37.64
N PHE A 11 8.20 -9.28 38.17
CA PHE A 11 9.00 -9.80 39.26
C PHE A 11 10.44 -9.83 38.74
N LEU A 12 11.22 -8.80 39.09
CA LEU A 12 12.58 -8.64 38.63
C LEU A 12 13.47 -9.42 39.59
N PRO A 13 14.14 -10.49 39.14
CA PRO A 13 14.97 -11.29 40.03
C PRO A 13 16.13 -10.47 40.59
N ASP A 14 16.45 -10.59 41.88
CA ASP A 14 17.57 -9.86 42.51
C ASP A 14 18.94 -10.52 42.24
N ASP A 15 18.95 -11.75 41.70
CA ASP A 15 20.18 -12.47 41.39
C ASP A 15 20.85 -11.88 40.13
N PRO A 16 22.10 -11.36 40.22
CA PRO A 16 22.81 -10.78 39.08
C PRO A 16 23.05 -11.78 37.95
N ALA A 17 23.11 -13.08 38.23
CA ALA A 17 23.26 -14.09 37.18
C ALA A 17 21.97 -14.20 36.35
N VAL A 18 20.82 -14.25 37.02
CA VAL A 18 19.50 -14.33 36.38
C VAL A 18 19.19 -13.05 35.62
N LEU A 19 19.49 -11.88 36.18
CA LEU A 19 19.32 -10.59 35.50
C LEU A 19 20.10 -10.51 34.19
N LYS A 20 21.36 -10.98 34.17
CA LYS A 20 22.17 -10.99 32.93
C LYS A 20 21.54 -11.87 31.86
N SER A 21 20.98 -13.02 32.23
CA SER A 21 20.29 -13.90 31.28
C SER A 21 19.04 -13.23 30.69
N VAL A 22 18.20 -12.62 31.52
CA VAL A 22 16.99 -11.91 31.08
C VAL A 22 17.35 -10.72 30.17
N ILE A 23 18.42 -9.98 30.49
CA ILE A 23 18.91 -8.89 29.64
C ILE A 23 19.36 -9.42 28.28
N ALA A 24 20.12 -10.53 28.25
CA ALA A 24 20.57 -11.13 27.00
C ALA A 24 19.38 -11.60 26.14
N ASP A 25 18.38 -12.22 26.76
CA ASP A 25 17.16 -12.67 26.07
C ASP A 25 16.37 -11.50 25.48
N HIS A 26 16.19 -10.43 26.26
CA HIS A 26 15.51 -9.23 25.77
C HIS A 26 16.31 -8.50 24.68
N GLN A 27 17.64 -8.45 24.79
CA GLN A 27 18.49 -7.92 23.72
C GLN A 27 18.34 -8.73 22.42
N ALA A 28 18.28 -10.05 22.52
CA ALA A 28 18.02 -10.92 21.37
C ALA A 28 16.63 -10.67 20.76
N GLN A 29 15.60 -10.51 21.60
CA GLN A 29 14.24 -10.18 21.15
C GLN A 29 14.18 -8.82 20.46
N ILE A 30 14.84 -7.80 21.03
CA ILE A 30 14.92 -6.46 20.44
C ILE A 30 15.58 -6.53 19.06
N ALA A 31 16.73 -7.21 18.95
CA ALA A 31 17.43 -7.36 17.68
C ALA A 31 16.55 -8.05 16.61
N GLN A 32 15.80 -9.09 16.98
CA GLN A 32 14.86 -9.76 16.08
C GLN A 32 13.73 -8.84 15.63
N LEU A 33 13.15 -8.06 16.55
CA LEU A 33 12.07 -7.13 16.24
C LEU A 33 12.54 -5.97 15.35
N GLU A 34 13.71 -5.39 15.64
CA GLU A 34 14.34 -4.36 14.83
C GLU A 34 14.62 -4.86 13.41
N GLN A 35 15.12 -6.09 13.26
CA GLN A 35 15.35 -6.69 11.95
C GLN A 35 14.03 -6.88 11.17
N ARG A 36 12.96 -7.33 11.82
CA ARG A 36 11.64 -7.44 11.18
C ARG A 36 11.10 -6.07 10.75
N LEU A 37 11.21 -5.06 11.61
CA LEU A 37 10.82 -3.68 11.28
C LEU A 37 11.61 -3.13 10.10
N ARG A 38 12.92 -3.36 10.06
CA ARG A 38 13.76 -2.98 8.93
C ARG A 38 13.28 -3.60 7.62
N LEU A 39 12.96 -4.90 7.63
CA LEU A 39 12.45 -5.60 6.45
C LEU A 39 11.08 -5.07 6.01
N LEU A 40 10.16 -4.85 6.94
CA LEU A 40 8.85 -4.27 6.64
C LEU A 40 8.97 -2.85 6.08
N ASN A 41 9.83 -2.02 6.67
CA ASN A 41 10.09 -0.68 6.16
C ASN A 41 10.70 -0.71 4.75
N LEU A 42 11.56 -1.68 4.45
CA LEU A 42 12.08 -1.86 3.10
C LEU A 42 11.00 -2.30 2.11
N ILE A 43 10.04 -3.14 2.53
CA ILE A 43 8.94 -3.56 1.66
C ILE A 43 7.96 -2.41 1.40
N ILE A 44 7.63 -1.63 2.43
CA ILE A 44 6.62 -0.56 2.35
C ILE A 44 7.20 0.70 1.69
N TYR A 45 8.40 1.10 2.11
CA TYR A 45 9.00 2.38 1.75
C TYR A 45 10.28 2.25 0.92
N GLY A 46 10.77 1.02 0.70
CA GLY A 46 11.93 0.80 -0.15
C GLY A 46 11.62 1.08 -1.63
N PRO A 47 12.66 1.39 -2.42
CA PRO A 47 12.50 1.60 -3.85
C PRO A 47 11.98 0.32 -4.51
N LYS A 48 10.85 0.43 -5.21
CA LYS A 48 10.25 -0.67 -5.98
C LYS A 48 11.01 -1.01 -7.26
N SER A 49 12.03 -0.22 -7.59
CA SER A 49 12.90 -0.39 -8.75
C SER A 49 14.26 -0.88 -8.29
N GLU A 50 14.82 -1.88 -8.96
CA GLU A 50 16.17 -2.39 -8.71
C GLU A 50 17.29 -1.37 -9.02
N LYS A 51 16.93 -0.16 -9.49
CA LYS A 51 17.83 0.96 -9.70
C LYS A 51 18.47 1.37 -8.37
N LYS A 52 19.63 0.80 -8.08
CA LYS A 52 20.51 1.23 -6.98
C LYS A 52 21.17 2.57 -7.35
N PRO A 53 21.52 3.40 -6.35
CA PRO A 53 22.31 4.59 -6.60
C PRO A 53 23.72 4.18 -7.06
N ARG A 54 24.24 4.93 -8.04
CA ARG A 54 25.52 4.66 -8.69
C ARG A 54 26.68 4.58 -7.70
N THR A 55 27.01 3.38 -7.29
CA THR A 55 28.15 3.01 -6.45
C THR A 55 28.99 2.00 -7.22
N GLY A 56 30.32 2.00 -7.01
CA GLY A 56 31.30 1.35 -7.90
C GLY A 56 31.09 -0.13 -8.25
N GLN A 57 30.14 -0.83 -7.63
CA GLN A 57 29.68 -2.17 -8.03
C GLN A 57 28.87 -2.18 -9.35
N GLU A 58 28.43 -1.04 -9.86
CA GLU A 58 27.65 -0.96 -11.11
C GLU A 58 28.44 -1.26 -12.37
N GLN A 59 29.77 -1.08 -12.36
CA GLN A 59 30.59 -1.43 -13.54
C GLN A 59 30.47 -2.92 -13.88
N GLN A 60 30.24 -3.79 -12.90
CA GLN A 60 30.08 -5.22 -13.16
C GLN A 60 28.66 -5.60 -13.58
N LEU A 61 27.64 -4.87 -13.13
CA LEU A 61 26.24 -5.12 -13.53
C LEU A 61 25.94 -4.57 -14.93
N SER A 62 26.57 -3.46 -15.30
CA SER A 62 26.39 -2.79 -16.60
C SER A 62 27.14 -3.45 -17.76
N LEU A 63 27.84 -4.58 -17.53
CA LEU A 63 28.61 -5.31 -18.56
C LEU A 63 27.72 -5.89 -19.68
N PHE A 64 26.42 -6.06 -19.45
CA PHE A 64 25.49 -6.69 -20.41
C PHE A 64 24.41 -5.73 -20.93
N ASP A 65 24.48 -4.43 -20.58
CA ASP A 65 23.46 -3.44 -20.92
C ASP A 65 23.71 -2.74 -22.27
N GLU A 66 24.50 -3.34 -23.17
CA GLU A 66 24.92 -2.74 -24.46
C GLU A 66 23.72 -2.30 -25.33
N ALA A 67 22.63 -3.08 -25.32
CA ALA A 67 21.42 -2.76 -26.07
C ALA A 67 20.66 -1.55 -25.54
N GLU A 68 20.65 -1.34 -24.21
CA GLU A 68 20.02 -0.17 -23.59
C GLU A 68 20.85 1.10 -23.83
N GLN A 69 22.18 0.99 -23.75
CA GLN A 69 23.11 2.09 -24.03
C GLN A 69 23.01 2.54 -25.50
N ALA A 70 23.03 1.59 -26.44
CA ALA A 70 22.84 1.88 -27.86
C ALA A 70 21.48 2.54 -28.15
N ALA A 71 20.42 2.15 -27.43
CA ALA A 71 19.09 2.75 -27.56
C ALA A 71 19.03 4.18 -27.01
N GLU A 72 19.80 4.51 -25.96
CA GLU A 72 19.91 5.89 -25.45
C GLU A 72 20.72 6.80 -26.38
N GLU A 73 21.81 6.30 -26.95
CA GLU A 73 22.65 7.04 -27.91
C GLU A 73 21.92 7.31 -29.23
N HIS A 74 21.03 6.40 -29.65
CA HIS A 74 20.30 6.50 -30.91
C HIS A 74 18.98 7.28 -30.82
N LYS A 75 18.67 7.93 -29.68
CA LYS A 75 17.56 8.87 -29.60
C LYS A 75 17.86 10.07 -30.51
N PRO A 76 17.09 10.26 -31.60
CA PRO A 76 17.28 11.44 -32.43
C PRO A 76 17.02 12.69 -31.58
N GLN A 77 18.00 13.60 -31.53
CA GLN A 77 17.79 14.97 -31.10
C GLN A 77 16.99 15.70 -32.19
N THR A 78 15.70 15.40 -32.28
CA THR A 78 14.72 16.19 -33.00
C THR A 78 13.89 16.93 -31.96
N PHE A 79 13.51 18.20 -32.09
CA PHE A 79 13.74 19.33 -32.98
C PHE A 79 13.03 20.49 -32.23
N GLU A 80 13.48 21.72 -32.46
CA GLU A 80 12.90 23.01 -32.06
C GLU A 80 11.55 23.01 -31.31
N GLU A 81 11.47 23.82 -30.26
CA GLU A 81 10.24 24.22 -29.57
C GLU A 81 9.24 24.87 -30.54
N VAL A 82 8.51 24.05 -31.30
CA VAL A 82 7.17 24.42 -31.70
C VAL A 82 6.33 24.24 -30.45
N CYS A 83 6.06 25.37 -29.78
CA CYS A 83 5.08 25.49 -28.72
C CYS A 83 3.69 25.20 -29.29
N ALA A 84 3.43 23.94 -29.61
CA ALA A 84 2.09 23.44 -29.81
C ALA A 84 1.35 23.66 -28.48
N PRO A 85 0.13 24.23 -28.48
CA PRO A 85 -0.62 24.38 -27.25
C PRO A 85 -0.69 23.00 -26.60
N ILE A 86 -0.14 22.90 -25.39
CA ILE A 86 -0.23 21.72 -24.55
C ILE A 86 -1.71 21.44 -24.42
N ARG A 87 -2.24 20.53 -25.24
CA ARG A 87 -3.54 19.92 -24.98
C ARG A 87 -3.29 19.17 -23.69
N THR A 88 -3.70 19.77 -22.59
CA THR A 88 -3.76 19.10 -21.30
C THR A 88 -4.48 17.80 -21.58
N ARG A 89 -3.76 16.69 -21.49
CA ARG A 89 -4.37 15.37 -21.62
C ARG A 89 -5.37 15.32 -20.47
N GLY A 90 -6.64 15.59 -20.79
CA GLY A 90 -7.73 15.47 -19.85
C GLY A 90 -7.58 14.13 -19.15
N LYS A 91 -7.75 14.13 -17.83
CA LYS A 91 -7.54 12.95 -16.98
C LYS A 91 -8.10 11.73 -17.69
N ARG A 92 -7.21 10.78 -17.99
CA ARG A 92 -7.57 9.48 -18.58
C ARG A 92 -8.30 8.69 -17.50
N GLY A 93 -9.57 9.01 -17.29
CA GLY A 93 -10.49 8.33 -16.40
C GLY A 93 -11.72 7.89 -17.17
N ARG A 94 -12.56 7.08 -16.54
CA ARG A 94 -13.89 6.75 -17.09
C ARG A 94 -14.63 8.07 -17.33
N ARG A 95 -15.13 8.27 -18.55
CA ARG A 95 -16.09 9.36 -18.79
C ARG A 95 -17.36 9.01 -18.01
N PRO A 96 -17.95 9.97 -17.26
CA PRO A 96 -19.21 9.72 -16.59
C PRO A 96 -20.27 9.33 -17.61
N ILE A 97 -21.20 8.46 -17.21
CA ILE A 97 -22.33 8.08 -18.06
C ILE A 97 -23.17 9.35 -18.29
N PRO A 98 -23.63 9.61 -19.53
CA PRO A 98 -24.44 10.79 -19.81
C PRO A 98 -25.69 10.86 -18.91
N ALA A 99 -26.05 12.06 -18.46
CA ALA A 99 -27.17 12.28 -17.56
C ALA A 99 -28.54 12.01 -18.21
N ASP A 100 -28.59 12.03 -19.55
CA ASP A 100 -29.83 11.85 -20.32
C ASP A 100 -30.30 10.39 -20.40
N LEU A 101 -29.45 9.42 -19.98
CA LEU A 101 -29.85 8.01 -19.95
C LEU A 101 -30.66 7.72 -18.68
N PRO A 102 -31.71 6.87 -18.77
CA PRO A 102 -32.47 6.46 -17.60
C PRO A 102 -31.58 5.70 -16.63
N ARG A 103 -31.56 6.16 -15.38
CA ARG A 103 -30.82 5.53 -14.27
C ARG A 103 -31.77 4.62 -13.50
N VAL A 104 -31.32 3.40 -13.19
CA VAL A 104 -32.04 2.46 -12.32
C VAL A 104 -31.18 2.21 -11.09
N GLU A 105 -31.68 2.59 -9.92
CA GLU A 105 -30.98 2.39 -8.64
C GLU A 105 -31.21 0.97 -8.13
N ILE A 106 -30.12 0.24 -7.89
CA ILE A 106 -30.14 -1.10 -7.29
C ILE A 106 -29.38 -1.02 -5.97
N VAL A 107 -30.11 -1.06 -4.86
CA VAL A 107 -29.53 -1.01 -3.51
C VAL A 107 -29.23 -2.43 -3.05
N HIS A 108 -27.94 -2.74 -2.86
CA HIS A 108 -27.50 -3.98 -2.26
C HIS A 108 -27.28 -3.78 -0.76
N ASP A 109 -28.28 -4.13 0.04
CA ASP A 109 -28.23 -4.07 1.51
C ASP A 109 -28.45 -5.45 2.12
N LEU A 110 -28.04 -5.63 3.37
CA LEU A 110 -28.29 -6.85 4.13
C LEU A 110 -29.81 -7.05 4.33
N PRO A 111 -30.31 -8.29 4.35
CA PRO A 111 -31.68 -8.57 4.74
C PRO A 111 -31.91 -8.16 6.19
N GLU A 112 -33.16 -7.82 6.56
CA GLU A 112 -33.49 -7.30 7.90
C GLU A 112 -33.06 -8.24 9.04
N SER A 113 -33.10 -9.56 8.80
CA SER A 113 -32.67 -10.59 9.74
C SER A 113 -31.18 -10.56 10.07
N GLU A 114 -30.34 -10.04 9.17
CA GLU A 114 -28.88 -9.99 9.31
C GLU A 114 -28.38 -8.61 9.78
N LYS A 115 -29.29 -7.64 9.94
CA LYS A 115 -28.98 -6.30 10.46
C LYS A 115 -28.84 -6.25 11.98
N VAL A 116 -28.71 -7.41 12.63
CA VAL A 116 -28.55 -7.53 14.08
C VAL A 116 -27.15 -8.07 14.37
N CYS A 117 -26.37 -7.28 15.11
CA CYS A 117 -25.06 -7.67 15.60
C CYS A 117 -25.21 -8.81 16.63
N PRO A 118 -24.22 -9.71 16.79
CA PRO A 118 -24.24 -10.74 17.84
C PRO A 118 -24.43 -10.21 19.27
N CYS A 119 -24.16 -8.93 19.53
CA CYS A 119 -24.43 -8.28 20.81
C CYS A 119 -25.88 -7.77 20.98
N GLY A 120 -26.75 -7.96 19.99
CA GLY A 120 -28.16 -7.53 20.00
C GLY A 120 -28.41 -6.10 19.50
N ALA A 121 -27.38 -5.35 19.14
CA ALA A 121 -27.51 -4.01 18.57
C ALA A 121 -27.82 -4.05 17.06
N VAL A 122 -28.55 -3.04 16.57
CA VAL A 122 -28.81 -2.86 15.12
C VAL A 122 -27.54 -2.33 14.44
N LEU A 123 -27.17 -2.94 13.31
CA LEU A 123 -26.03 -2.48 12.51
C LEU A 123 -26.29 -1.08 11.96
N VAL A 124 -25.29 -0.21 12.09
CA VAL A 124 -25.31 1.15 11.54
C VAL A 124 -24.62 1.15 10.17
N ARG A 125 -25.17 1.90 9.20
CA ARG A 125 -24.55 2.06 7.89
C ARG A 125 -23.24 2.87 8.02
N ILE A 126 -22.12 2.30 7.56
CA ILE A 126 -20.80 2.95 7.57
C ILE A 126 -20.25 2.97 6.15
N GLY A 127 -20.22 4.16 5.55
CA GLY A 127 -19.76 4.37 4.17
C GLY A 127 -20.76 3.85 3.13
N GLU A 128 -20.73 4.44 1.95
CA GLU A 128 -21.52 4.02 0.79
C GLU A 128 -20.62 4.01 -0.44
N GLU A 129 -20.62 2.91 -1.19
CA GLU A 129 -19.93 2.81 -2.47
C GLU A 129 -20.97 2.81 -3.60
N VAL A 130 -20.91 3.83 -4.44
CA VAL A 130 -21.81 3.99 -5.59
C VAL A 130 -21.05 3.70 -6.88
N SER A 131 -21.58 2.79 -7.71
CA SER A 131 -21.03 2.49 -9.04
C SER A 131 -22.12 2.48 -10.10
N GLU A 132 -21.83 3.07 -11.26
CA GLU A 132 -22.77 3.13 -12.39
C GLU A 132 -22.31 2.18 -13.51
N LYS A 133 -23.26 1.46 -14.13
CA LYS A 133 -23.00 0.53 -15.25
C LYS A 133 -24.03 0.77 -16.36
N LEU A 134 -23.59 0.71 -17.62
CA LEU A 134 -24.48 0.72 -18.79
C LEU A 134 -24.99 -0.70 -19.03
N ASP A 135 -26.31 -0.86 -19.12
CA ASP A 135 -26.91 -2.09 -19.62
C ASP A 135 -27.04 -1.99 -21.15
N ILE A 136 -26.27 -2.81 -21.87
CA ILE A 136 -26.16 -2.76 -23.33
C ILE A 136 -26.95 -3.92 -23.91
N VAL A 137 -28.05 -3.63 -24.59
CA VAL A 137 -28.78 -4.63 -25.38
C VAL A 137 -28.04 -4.83 -26.70
N PRO A 138 -27.56 -6.05 -27.02
CA PRO A 138 -26.84 -6.31 -28.26
C PRO A 138 -27.75 -6.11 -29.48
N ALA A 139 -27.16 -5.66 -30.59
CA ALA A 139 -27.87 -5.61 -31.87
C ALA A 139 -28.27 -7.03 -32.32
N LYS A 140 -29.47 -7.14 -32.89
CA LYS A 140 -29.98 -8.39 -33.48
C LYS A 140 -29.32 -8.70 -34.81
#